data_AF-A0A9Q4B585-F1
#
_entry.id   AF-A0A9Q4B585-F1
#
_cell.length_a   1.000
_cell.length_b   1.000
_cell.length_c   1.000
_cell.angle_alpha   90.00
_cell.angle_beta   90.00
_cell.angle_gamma   90.00
#
_symmetry.space_group_name_H-M   'P 1'
#
loop_
_entity.id
_entity.type
_entity.pdbx_description
1 polymer ?
#
loop_
_entity_poly.entity_id
_entity_poly.type
_entity_poly.pdbx_seq_one_letter_code
_entity_poly.pdbx_strand_id
1 'polypeptide(L)' 'MKIGMVILFIILAVGHLTTREYPFGGPVQTGLDILLVIFGAVVVGTLLNSIISKKQREAKPPREQEHNHQ' A
#
# COMPACT_ATOMS: atom_id res chain seq x y z
N MET A 1 3.97 -1.84 -10.37
CA MET A 1 2.83 -2.15 -9.46
C MET A 1 2.86 -1.36 -8.14
N LYS A 2 3.91 -1.41 -7.33
CA LYS A 2 3.92 -0.78 -5.97
C LYS A 2 3.67 0.74 -5.97
N ILE A 3 4.35 1.48 -6.86
CA ILE A 3 4.19 2.94 -6.97
C ILE A 3 2.79 3.33 -7.44
N GLY A 4 2.20 2.57 -8.37
CA GLY A 4 0.83 2.83 -8.86
C GLY A 4 -0.24 2.67 -7.78
N MET A 5 -0.09 1.69 -6.89
CA MET A 5 -0.99 1.51 -5.73
C MET A 5 -0.93 2.69 -4.74
N VAL A 6 0.27 3.23 -4.49
CA VAL A 6 0.45 4.39 -3.61
C VAL A 6 -0.18 5.65 -4.22
N ILE A 7 0.03 5.88 -5.52
CA ILE A 7 -0.58 7.02 -6.23
C ILE A 7 -2.10 6.92 -6.22
N LEU A 8 -2.65 5.71 -6.47
CA LEU A 8 -4.09 5.47 -6.42
C LEU A 8 -4.66 5.75 -5.01
N PHE A 9 -3.96 5.33 -3.96
CA PHE A 9 -4.36 5.64 -2.58
C PHE A 9 -4.40 7.14 -2.30
N ILE A 10 -3.39 7.90 -2.74
CA ILE A 10 -3.35 9.35 -2.56
C ILE A 10 -4.52 10.02 -3.28
N ILE A 11 -4.81 9.62 -4.53
CA ILE A 11 -5.94 10.17 -5.30
C ILE A 11 -7.27 9.89 -4.58
N LEU A 12 -7.47 8.65 -4.10
CA LEU A 12 -8.68 8.27 -3.36
C LEU A 12 -8.80 9.01 -2.02
N ALA A 13 -7.71 9.17 -1.28
CA ALA A 13 -7.70 9.89 -0.01
C ALA A 13 -7.99 11.39 -0.21
N VAL A 14 -7.41 12.02 -1.23
CA VAL A 14 -7.71 13.41 -1.58
C VAL A 14 -9.16 13.56 -2.03
N GLY A 15 -9.67 12.64 -2.86
CA GLY A 15 -11.08 12.61 -3.27
C GLY A 15 -12.04 12.42 -2.09
N HIS A 16 -11.65 11.64 -1.07
CA HIS A 16 -12.42 11.51 0.16
C HIS A 16 -12.41 12.81 0.97
N LEU A 17 -11.27 13.49 1.07
CA LEU A 17 -11.19 14.77 1.79
C LEU A 17 -12.07 15.84 1.14
N THR A 18 -12.13 15.90 -0.20
CA THR A 18 -12.98 16.87 -0.91
C THR A 18 -14.47 16.50 -0.88
N THR A 19 -14.81 15.22 -0.74
CA THR A 19 -16.21 14.76 -0.59
C THR A 19 -16.66 14.69 0.87
N ARG A 20 -15.79 15.00 1.83
CA ARG A 20 -16.14 15.05 3.26
C ARG A 20 -17.18 16.12 3.59
N GLU A 21 -17.29 17.15 2.75
CA GLU A 21 -18.29 18.21 2.83
C GLU A 21 -19.63 17.84 2.16
N TYR A 22 -19.71 16.72 1.43
CA TYR A 22 -20.96 16.24 0.87
C TYR A 22 -21.83 15.58 1.96
N PRO A 23 -23.15 15.84 1.99
CA PRO A 23 -24.05 15.29 3.00
C PRO A 23 -24.45 13.85 2.66
N PHE A 24 -23.48 12.98 2.38
CA PHE A 24 -23.76 11.55 2.33
C PHE A 24 -24.04 11.11 3.78
N GLY A 25 -25.25 10.62 4.04
CA GLY A 25 -25.70 10.27 5.40
C GLY A 25 -24.67 9.42 6.17
N GLY A 26 -24.57 9.66 7.47
CA GLY A 26 -23.49 9.17 8.36
C GLY A 26 -23.00 7.73 8.14
N PRO A 27 -23.85 6.73 7.86
CA PRO A 27 -23.39 5.36 7.60
C PRO A 27 -22.55 5.20 6.32
N VAL A 28 -22.86 5.95 5.25
CA VAL A 28 -22.14 5.87 3.97
C VAL A 28 -20.76 6.49 4.11
N GLN A 29 -20.67 7.64 4.77
CA GLN A 29 -19.39 8.30 5.07
C GLN A 29 -18.51 7.41 5.96
N THR A 30 -19.10 6.81 7.00
CA THR A 30 -18.39 5.86 7.87
C THR A 30 -17.88 4.64 7.08
N GLY A 31 -18.68 4.13 6.13
CA GLY A 31 -18.27 3.02 5.26
C GLY A 31 -17.08 3.38 4.37
N LEU A 32 -17.08 4.59 3.80
CA LEU A 32 -15.96 5.10 2.99
C LEU A 32 -14.70 5.30 3.81
N ASP A 33 -14.81 5.83 5.03
CA ASP A 33 -13.69 5.98 5.97
C ASP A 33 -13.05 4.61 6.27
N ILE A 34 -13.86 3.59 6.60
CA ILE A 34 -13.37 2.23 6.87
C ILE A 34 -12.64 1.64 5.65
N LEU A 35 -13.24 1.78 4.46
CA LEU A 35 -12.61 1.31 3.21
C LEU A 35 -11.27 2.00 2.96
N LEU A 36 -11.19 3.31 3.19
CA LEU A 36 -9.97 4.08 3.03
C LEU A 36 -8.88 3.60 4.00
N VAL A 37 -9.25 3.35 5.26
CA VAL A 37 -8.32 2.83 6.28
C VAL A 37 -7.80 1.44 5.92
N ILE A 38 -8.67 0.52 5.51
CA ILE A 38 -8.27 -0.83 5.07
C ILE A 38 -7.33 -0.74 3.87
N PHE A 39 -7.67 0.10 2.88
CA PHE A 39 -6.85 0.27 1.69
C PHE A 39 -5.48 0.87 2.03
N GLY A 40 -5.44 1.85 2.95
CA GLY A 40 -4.19 2.41 3.48
C GLY A 40 -3.32 1.37 4.18
N ALA A 41 -3.92 0.49 4.98
CA ALA A 41 -3.20 -0.59 5.66
C ALA A 41 -2.56 -1.57 4.68
N VAL A 42 -3.25 -1.93 3.58
CA VAL A 42 -2.70 -2.79 2.53
C VAL A 42 -1.51 -2.12 1.83
N VAL A 43 -1.61 -0.82 1.52
CA VAL A 43 -0.53 -0.06 0.89
C VAL A 43 0.70 0.00 1.81
N VAL A 44 0.52 0.36 3.07
CA VAL A 44 1.61 0.41 4.07
C VAL A 44 2.23 -0.98 4.28
N GLY A 45 1.41 -2.01 4.43
CA GLY A 45 1.89 -3.39 4.57
C GLY A 45 2.71 -3.85 3.36
N THR A 46 2.28 -3.50 2.15
CA THR A 46 3.02 -3.82 0.92
C THR A 46 4.36 -3.07 0.84
N LEU A 47 4.40 -1.81 1.27
CA LEU A 47 5.63 -1.01 1.34
C LEU A 47 6.60 -1.57 2.37
N LEU A 48 6.14 -1.85 3.58
CA LEU A 48 6.94 -2.47 4.65
C LEU A 48 7.49 -3.83 4.20
N ASN A 49 6.65 -4.70 3.64
CA ASN A 49 7.10 -5.99 3.12
C ASN A 49 8.14 -5.83 2.00
N SER A 50 8.00 -4.81 1.15
CA SER A 50 9.00 -4.48 0.14
C SER A 50 10.34 -4.04 0.73
N ILE A 51 10.31 -3.21 1.78
CA ILE A 51 11.52 -2.73 2.47
C ILE A 51 12.21 -3.88 3.19
N ILE A 52 11.45 -4.71 3.92
CA ILE A 52 11.96 -5.89 4.61
C ILE A 52 12.56 -6.89 3.62
N SER A 53 11.86 -7.16 2.51
CA SER A 53 12.37 -8.05 1.45
C SER A 53 13.66 -7.52 0.81
N LYS A 54 13.78 -6.21 0.61
CA LYS A 54 15.03 -5.61 0.13
C LYS A 54 16.15 -5.79 1.17
N LYS A 55 15.87 -5.46 2.43
CA LYS A 55 16.83 -5.60 3.53
C LYS A 55 17.30 -7.05 3.74
N GLN A 56 16.41 -8.03 3.57
CA GLN A 56 16.76 -9.46 3.64
C GLN A 56 17.61 -9.91 2.44
N ARG A 57 17.36 -9.37 1.24
CA ARG A 57 18.21 -9.64 0.07
C ARG A 57 19.61 -9.03 0.21
N GLU A 58 19.71 -7.85 0.82
CA GLU A 58 20.99 -7.19 1.11
C GLU A 58 21.77 -7.87 2.25
N ALA A 59 21.07 -8.51 3.19
CA ALA A 59 21.68 -9.24 4.31
C ALA A 59 22.16 -10.67 3.97
N LYS A 60 21.75 -11.25 2.82
CA LYS A 60 22.29 -12.52 2.33
C LYS A 60 23.48 -12.24 1.39
N PRO A 61 24.68 -12.78 1.66
CA PRO A 61 25.82 -12.61 0.77
C PRO A 61 25.56 -13.28 -0.60
N PRO A 62 26.10 -12.74 -1.71
CA PRO A 62 25.81 -13.17 -3.07
C PRO A 62 26.56 -14.47 -3.44
N ARG A 63 26.25 -15.60 -2.79
CA ARG A 63 26.91 -16.90 -3.09
C ARG A 63 25.97 -18.11 -3.24
N GLU A 64 24.73 -17.93 -3.66
CA GLU A 64 23.84 -19.07 -3.95
C GLU A 64 23.07 -18.94 -5.27
N GLN A 65 23.44 -18.02 -6.16
CA GLN A 65 22.81 -17.91 -7.49
C GLN A 65 23.66 -18.43 -8.65
N GLU A 66 24.92 -18.81 -8.42
CA GLU A 66 25.82 -19.26 -9.50
C GLU A 66 25.88 -20.78 -9.68
N HIS A 67 25.20 -21.58 -8.83
CA HIS A 67 25.36 -23.05 -8.84
C HIS A 67 24.08 -23.86 -9.13
N ASN A 68 23.12 -23.28 -9.88
CA ASN A 68 21.96 -24.02 -10.41
C ASN A 68 21.75 -23.82 -11.92
N HIS A 69 22.81 -23.39 -12.63
CA HIS A 69 22.86 -23.33 -14.09
C HIS A 69 23.94 -24.27 -14.64
N GLN A 70 23.98 -25.51 -14.15
CA GLN A 70 24.66 -26.63 -14.82
C GLN A 70 23.69 -27.79 -14.99
#